data_AF-A0A354GW49-F1
#
_entry.id   AF-A0A354GW49-F1
#
_cell.length_a   1.000
_cell.length_b   1.000
_cell.length_c   1.000
_cell.angle_alpha   90.00
_cell.angle_beta   90.00
_cell.angle_gamma   90.00
#
_symmetry.space_group_name_H-M   'P 1'
#
loop_
_entity.id
_entity.type
_entity.pdbx_description
1 polymer ?
#
loop_
_entity_poly.entity_id
_entity_poly.type
_entity_poly.pdbx_seq_one_letter_code
_entity_poly.pdbx_strand_id
1 'polypeptide(L)' 'VDAALRWFPRGTRMGHTGTLDPLATGVLVLCLGAATRLAEYVQRMGKTYRTELRLGARSDTDDA' A
#
# COMPACT_ATOMS: atom_id res chain seq x y z
N VAL A 1 1.15 3.49 -7.09
CA VAL A 1 0.71 2.87 -8.38
C VAL A 1 1.25 3.66 -9.56
N ASP A 2 1.00 4.96 -9.62
CA ASP A 2 1.42 5.82 -10.73
C ASP A 2 2.93 5.78 -11.03
N ALA A 3 3.76 5.72 -9.98
CA ALA A 3 5.19 5.54 -10.16
C ALA A 3 5.54 4.20 -10.83
N ALA A 4 4.87 3.12 -10.44
CA ALA A 4 5.09 1.78 -10.97
C ALA A 4 4.54 1.62 -12.39
N LEU A 5 3.49 2.34 -12.77
CA LEU A 5 2.96 2.34 -14.14
C LEU A 5 4.03 2.69 -15.18
N ARG A 6 5.02 3.53 -14.83
CA ARG A 6 6.15 3.87 -15.72
C ARG A 6 7.06 2.70 -16.03
N TRP A 7 7.01 1.61 -15.25
CA TRP A 7 7.82 0.41 -15.45
C TRP A 7 7.18 -0.58 -16.43
N PHE A 8 5.93 -0.33 -16.86
CA PHE A 8 5.17 -1.25 -17.70
C PHE A 8 4.67 -0.55 -18.98
N PRO A 9 4.31 -1.31 -20.03
CA PRO A 9 3.71 -0.75 -21.23
C PRO A 9 2.48 0.09 -20.92
N ARG A 10 2.25 1.14 -21.74
CA ARG A 10 1.06 1.98 -21.64
C ARG A 10 -0.21 1.14 -21.77
N GLY A 11 -1.21 1.43 -20.94
CA GLY A 11 -2.46 0.68 -20.90
C GLY A 11 -2.44 -0.59 -20.05
N THR A 12 -1.32 -0.90 -19.39
CA THR A 12 -1.27 -2.01 -18.41
C THR A 12 -2.25 -1.75 -17.27
N ARG A 13 -3.28 -2.59 -17.15
CA ARG A 13 -4.21 -2.55 -16.01
C ARG A 13 -3.44 -2.89 -14.73
N MET A 14 -3.47 -2.01 -13.75
CA MET A 14 -2.79 -2.19 -12.47
C MET A 14 -3.69 -1.71 -11.32
N GLY A 15 -3.59 -2.36 -10.15
CA GLY A 15 -4.18 -1.89 -8.90
C GLY A 15 -3.31 -2.30 -7.70
N HIS A 16 -3.49 -1.66 -6.55
CA HIS A 16 -2.82 -2.05 -5.30
C HIS A 16 -3.75 -2.83 -4.37
N THR A 17 -3.18 -3.67 -3.50
CA THR A 17 -3.96 -4.49 -2.55
C THR A 17 -3.92 -3.94 -1.12
N GLY A 18 -3.87 -2.63 -1.00
CA GLY A 18 -3.93 -1.88 0.25
C GLY A 18 -3.18 -0.56 0.11
N THR A 19 -3.68 0.49 0.77
CA THR A 19 -3.00 1.78 0.79
C THR A 19 -1.90 1.75 1.83
N LEU A 20 -0.70 2.20 1.46
CA LEU A 20 0.35 2.53 2.40
C LEU A 20 0.28 4.04 2.66
N ASP A 21 0.29 4.44 3.93
CA ASP A 21 0.32 5.84 4.30
C ASP A 21 1.56 6.54 3.68
N PRO A 22 1.46 7.78 3.17
CA PRO A 22 2.61 8.52 2.64
C PRO A 22 3.79 8.66 3.60
N LEU A 23 3.55 8.70 4.91
CA LEU A 23 4.59 8.79 5.95
C LEU A 23 5.22 7.42 6.26
N ALA A 24 4.58 6.33 5.86
CA ALA A 24 5.05 4.98 6.07
C ALA A 24 5.95 4.49 4.92
N THR A 25 6.81 3.52 5.24
CA THR A 25 7.56 2.76 4.23
C THR A 25 7.27 1.27 4.40
N GLY A 26 7.44 0.49 3.34
CA GLY A 26 7.24 -0.96 3.40
C GLY A 26 6.76 -1.58 2.10
N VAL A 27 6.04 -2.70 2.24
CA VAL A 27 5.56 -3.49 1.11
C VAL A 27 4.25 -2.92 0.57
N LEU A 28 4.23 -2.60 -0.72
CA LEU A 28 3.02 -2.26 -1.48
C LEU A 28 2.82 -3.29 -2.59
N VAL A 29 1.87 -4.20 -2.42
CA VAL A 29 1.58 -5.24 -3.41
C VAL A 29 0.76 -4.66 -4.55
N LEU A 30 1.22 -4.90 -5.77
CA LEU A 30 0.58 -4.46 -7.01
C LEU A 30 0.05 -5.68 -7.78
N CYS A 31 -1.20 -5.63 -8.20
CA CYS A 31 -1.81 -6.60 -9.08
C CYS A 31 -1.85 -6.06 -10.52
N LEU A 32 -1.52 -6.92 -11.48
CA LEU A 32 -1.45 -6.58 -12.91
C LEU A 32 -2.47 -7.41 -13.70
N GLY A 33 -3.10 -6.78 -14.70
CA GLY A 33 -3.97 -7.46 -15.66
C GLY A 33 -5.09 -8.26 -14.99
N ALA A 34 -5.16 -9.56 -15.28
CA ALA A 34 -6.18 -10.45 -14.70
C ALA A 34 -6.01 -10.65 -13.18
N ALA A 35 -4.79 -10.51 -12.65
CA ALA A 35 -4.52 -10.69 -11.23
C ALA A 35 -5.18 -9.62 -10.34
N THR A 36 -5.65 -8.50 -10.91
CA THR A 36 -6.42 -7.50 -10.15
C THR A 36 -7.69 -8.07 -9.55
N ARG A 37 -8.21 -9.19 -10.09
CA ARG A 37 -9.35 -9.92 -9.53
C ARG A 37 -9.04 -10.59 -8.19
N LEU A 38 -7.77 -10.78 -7.85
CA LEU A 38 -7.33 -11.41 -6.61
C LEU A 38 -7.08 -10.40 -5.48
N ALA A 39 -7.23 -9.09 -5.74
CA ALA A 39 -6.85 -8.03 -4.82
C ALA A 39 -7.55 -8.14 -3.45
N GLU A 40 -8.82 -8.56 -3.42
CA GLU A 40 -9.60 -8.73 -2.20
C GLU A 40 -9.04 -9.83 -1.28
N TYR A 41 -8.45 -10.88 -1.85
CA TYR A 41 -7.89 -11.99 -1.07
C TYR A 41 -6.58 -11.54 -0.42
N VAL A 42 -5.73 -10.84 -1.18
CA VAL A 42 -4.46 -10.30 -0.68
C VAL A 42 -4.70 -9.24 0.40
N GLN A 43 -5.72 -8.39 0.23
CA GLN A 43 -6.09 -7.38 1.23
C GLN A 43 -6.43 -7.97 2.61
N ARG A 44 -6.99 -9.19 2.64
CA ARG A 44 -7.39 -9.91 3.85
C ARG A 44 -6.25 -10.68 4.51
N MET A 45 -5.10 -10.80 3.85
CA MET A 45 -3.95 -11.47 4.44
C MET A 45 -3.43 -10.69 5.65
N GLY A 46 -2.81 -11.41 6.58
CA GLY A 46 -2.18 -10.81 7.76
C GLY A 46 -1.10 -9.79 7.36
N LYS A 47 -1.04 -8.69 8.10
CA LYS A 47 -0.05 -7.62 7.92
C LYS A 47 0.75 -7.47 9.20
N THR A 48 2.06 -7.29 9.06
CA THR A 48 2.96 -7.05 10.18
C THR A 48 3.60 -5.69 9.98
N TYR A 49 3.63 -4.90 11.04
CA TYR A 49 4.15 -3.54 11.03
C TYR A 49 5.22 -3.40 12.11
N ARG A 50 6.23 -2.59 11.81
CA ARG A 50 7.16 -2.05 12.80
C ARG A 50 6.91 -0.55 12.89
N THR A 51 6.65 -0.06 14.09
CA THR A 51 6.35 1.35 14.33
C THR A 51 7.14 1.86 15.54
N GLU A 52 7.28 3.17 15.63
CA GLU A 52 7.77 3.90 16.79
C GLU A 52 6.66 4.81 17.29
N LEU A 53 6.45 4.85 18.60
CA LEU A 53 5.35 5.61 19.22
C LEU A 53 5.92 6.59 20.24
N ARG A 54 5.43 7.83 20.20
CA ARG A 54 5.75 8.86 21.20
C ARG A 54 4.63 8.94 22.24
N LEU A 55 4.86 8.34 23.41
CA LEU A 55 3.86 8.33 24.48
C LEU A 55 3.64 9.74 25.06
N GLY A 56 2.37 10.11 25.24
CA GLY A 56 1.94 11.41 25.77
C GLY A 56 1.91 12.55 24.75
N ALA A 57 2.29 12.32 23.50
CA ALA A 57 2.12 13.27 22.41
C ALA A 57 0.70 13.17 21.80
N ARG A 58 0.25 14.24 21.16
CA ARG A 58 -1.03 14.31 20.42
C ARG A 58 -0.84 15.16 19.17
N SER A 59 -1.35 14.67 18.05
CA SER A 59 -1.50 15.40 16.78
C SER A 59 -2.91 15.19 16.25
N ASP A 60 -3.31 15.94 15.22
CA ASP A 60 -4.66 15.80 14.63
C ASP A 60 -4.79 14.53 13.77
N THR A 61 -3.66 13.95 13.36
CA THR A 61 -3.54 12.80 12.45
C THR A 61 -3.07 11.53 13.15
N ASP A 62 -2.73 11.61 14.44
CA ASP A 62 -2.14 10.53 15.26
C ASP A 62 -0.82 9.96 14.68
N ASP A 63 -0.15 10.74 13.83
CA ASP A 63 1.21 10.52 13.33
C ASP A 63 2.14 11.70 13.68
N ALA A 64 3.46 11.48 13.55
CA ALA A 64 4.60 12.40 13.75
C ALA A 64 4.64 13.25 15.03
#